data_AF-A0A8H3B3L2-F1
#
_entry.id   AF-A0A8H3B3L2-F1
#
_cell.length_a   1.000
_cell.length_b   1.000
_cell.length_c   1.000
_cell.angle_alpha   90.00
_cell.angle_beta   90.00
_cell.angle_gamma   90.00
#
_symmetry.space_group_name_H-M   'P 1'
#
loop_
_entity.id
_entity.type
_entity.pdbx_description
1 polymer ?
#
loop_
_entity_poly.entity_id
_entity_poly.type
_entity_poly.pdbx_seq_one_letter_code
_entity_poly.pdbx_strand_id
1 'polypeptide(L)'
;MSVPPGASYQASNAYIKLKRHPGLEPPVRVQFKEEWKKGNLLYDWYQRRSSRSITIIQLRKERNAPFFHEYVVCRLDDGRCFRVDRRQLPDETVPLDCLYEQGVEACDTIEEVISLEDSPYSPSDRLMEINTTHLHLNGGQIQLELVLKTLWQIHSDSITQAYTLQRYNCYFVAQTIFWCVMKEIPECPELEGSQKFYTHRDMVDTNQSLGWSMAYPIKTDTVVGERNRYNSTAYYTATPRALPRILYHLLRRVDRWDHGLHIMCLDHFNSCPQCLGLRTLFSSPGMTFNPSGRIRASGPPDRSMNATDASLSRFQGSLVGFWKLALERTVESHAHVVGSANFIAKLNAMHDHSANCSANCHLELALVSRAFEEVFQPDASMRSLWSECVWGALGDLVNDVGPVIQRALECPIWDPGLTPEISEESISSLKRARMEDWAARIAIFLDLEYESLESALQTEVRWSFYVHKG
;
A
#
# COMPACT_ATOMS: atom_id res chain seq x y z
N MET A 1 -3.86 -25.21 28.54
CA MET A 1 -4.92 -24.20 28.64
C MET A 1 -4.51 -23.02 27.79
N SER A 2 -5.30 -22.62 26.78
CA SER A 2 -5.01 -21.46 25.95
C SER A 2 -5.33 -20.18 26.72
N VAL A 3 -4.35 -19.28 26.81
CA VAL A 3 -4.55 -17.94 27.37
C VAL A 3 -5.51 -17.19 26.44
N PRO A 4 -6.61 -16.58 26.95
CA PRO A 4 -7.50 -15.81 26.10
C PRO A 4 -6.74 -14.68 25.40
N PRO A 5 -7.02 -14.35 24.12
CA PRO A 5 -6.25 -13.39 23.33
C PRO A 5 -6.05 -12.01 23.98
N GLY A 6 -6.98 -11.58 24.86
CA GLY A 6 -6.84 -10.32 25.61
C GLY A 6 -5.93 -10.38 26.84
N ALA A 7 -5.74 -11.55 27.46
CA ALA A 7 -4.97 -11.68 28.70
C ALA A 7 -3.45 -11.52 28.47
N SER A 8 -2.95 -11.79 27.25
CA SER A 8 -1.55 -11.54 26.90
C SER A 8 -1.21 -10.05 26.85
N TYR A 9 -2.16 -9.18 26.52
CA TYR A 9 -1.94 -7.73 26.49
C TYR A 9 -1.81 -7.14 27.90
N GLN A 10 -2.69 -7.53 28.82
CA GLN A 10 -2.60 -7.10 30.21
C GLN A 10 -1.28 -7.56 30.86
N ALA A 11 -0.86 -8.80 30.60
CA ALA A 11 0.42 -9.33 31.06
C ALA A 11 1.62 -8.55 30.45
N SER A 12 1.57 -8.25 29.16
CA SER A 12 2.59 -7.45 28.47
C SER A 12 2.68 -6.03 29.05
N ASN A 13 1.55 -5.34 29.26
CA ASN A 13 1.48 -4.00 29.83
C ASN A 13 2.00 -3.95 31.28
N ALA A 14 1.64 -4.94 32.11
CA ALA A 14 2.13 -5.03 33.48
C ALA A 14 3.64 -5.30 33.54
N TYR A 15 4.13 -6.20 32.69
CA TYR A 15 5.57 -6.52 32.58
C TYR A 15 6.39 -5.29 32.16
N ILE A 16 5.88 -4.52 31.20
CA ILE A 16 6.50 -3.27 30.74
C ILE A 16 6.63 -2.27 31.89
N LYS A 17 5.54 -2.04 32.63
CA LYS A 17 5.57 -1.12 33.79
C LYS A 17 6.60 -1.55 34.85
N LEU A 18 6.74 -2.86 35.09
CA LEU A 18 7.67 -3.42 36.07
C LEU A 18 9.14 -3.29 35.66
N LYS A 19 9.42 -3.37 34.35
CA LYS A 19 10.77 -3.38 33.77
C LYS A 19 11.35 -1.99 33.52
N ARG A 20 10.64 -0.92 33.91
CA ARG A 20 11.10 0.46 33.69
C ARG A 20 12.39 0.74 34.45
N HIS A 21 13.35 1.31 33.75
CA HIS A 21 14.63 1.67 34.35
C HIS A 21 14.50 2.93 35.22
N PRO A 22 14.96 2.88 36.48
CA PRO A 22 15.06 4.08 37.29
C PRO A 22 16.04 5.06 36.65
N GLY A 23 15.59 6.29 36.41
CA GLY A 23 16.40 7.36 35.82
C GLY A 23 15.99 7.79 34.40
N LEU A 24 15.11 7.04 33.73
CA LEU A 24 14.51 7.46 32.46
C LEU A 24 13.26 8.32 32.69
N GLU A 25 12.91 9.14 31.70
CA GLU A 25 11.68 9.91 31.75
C GLU A 25 10.43 9.01 31.75
N PRO A 26 9.37 9.41 32.48
CA PRO A 26 8.12 8.68 32.47
C PRO A 26 7.49 8.72 31.06
N PRO A 27 6.81 7.65 30.63
CA PRO A 27 6.14 7.63 29.34
C PRO A 27 5.07 8.70 29.24
N VAL A 28 5.01 9.34 28.08
CA VAL A 28 4.03 10.37 27.78
C VAL A 28 2.97 9.77 26.87
N ARG A 29 1.70 9.89 27.30
CA ARG A 29 0.56 9.51 26.48
C ARG A 29 0.40 10.54 25.36
N VAL A 30 0.28 10.06 24.13
CA VAL A 30 0.03 10.91 22.98
C VAL A 30 -1.47 11.19 22.91
N GLN A 31 -1.85 12.43 23.21
CA GLN A 31 -3.24 12.89 23.10
C GLN A 31 -3.27 14.30 22.51
N PHE A 32 -4.15 14.50 21.54
CA PHE A 32 -4.36 15.80 20.88
C PHE A 32 -5.72 16.42 21.25
N LYS A 33 -6.31 16.01 22.38
CA LYS A 33 -7.59 16.53 22.88
C LYS A 33 -7.45 17.93 23.50
N GLU A 34 -6.27 18.23 24.04
CA GLU A 34 -5.96 19.49 24.68
C GLU A 34 -5.25 20.44 23.69
N GLU A 35 -5.37 21.74 23.92
CA GLU A 35 -4.66 22.75 23.13
C GLU A 35 -3.14 22.51 23.16
N TRP A 36 -2.47 22.70 22.02
CA TRP A 36 -1.03 22.54 21.86
C TRP A 36 -0.25 23.72 22.46
N LYS A 37 -0.20 23.78 23.79
CA LYS A 37 0.44 24.87 24.56
C LYS A 37 1.08 24.37 25.86
N LYS A 38 1.86 25.25 26.51
CA LYS A 38 2.49 24.96 27.79
C LYS A 38 1.48 24.45 28.82
N GLY A 39 1.81 23.34 29.49
CA GLY A 39 0.93 22.63 30.42
C GLY A 39 0.30 21.36 29.83
N ASN A 40 0.26 21.21 28.50
CA ASN A 40 -0.05 19.94 27.85
C ASN A 40 1.19 19.02 27.96
N LEU A 41 1.01 17.81 28.48
CA LEU A 41 2.13 16.88 28.75
C LEU A 41 2.94 16.52 27.49
N LEU A 42 2.27 16.33 26.35
CA LEU A 42 2.94 16.01 25.08
C LEU A 42 3.68 17.23 24.52
N TYR A 43 3.07 18.42 24.62
CA TYR A 43 3.71 19.67 24.26
C TYR A 43 4.96 19.93 25.11
N ASP A 44 4.83 19.85 26.44
CA ASP A 44 5.92 20.10 27.38
C ASP A 44 7.06 19.09 27.18
N TRP A 45 6.73 17.81 26.92
CA TRP A 45 7.68 16.76 26.56
C TRP A 45 8.43 17.08 25.26
N TYR A 46 7.73 17.56 24.23
CA TYR A 46 8.35 17.94 22.96
C TYR A 46 9.23 19.19 23.09
N GLN A 47 8.78 20.19 23.83
CA GLN A 47 9.51 21.45 23.99
C GLN A 47 10.81 21.28 24.76
N ARG A 48 10.83 20.41 25.78
CA ARG A 48 12.01 20.18 26.62
C ARG A 48 13.07 19.26 26.00
N ARG A 49 12.91 18.82 24.74
CA ARG A 49 13.96 18.09 24.03
C ARG A 49 15.11 19.04 23.68
N SER A 50 16.33 18.66 24.05
CA SER A 50 17.57 19.37 23.66
C SER A 50 17.77 19.37 22.15
N SER A 51 17.37 18.27 21.50
CA SER A 51 17.23 18.19 20.06
C SER A 51 15.98 17.47 19.63
N ARG A 52 15.55 17.72 18.40
CA ARG A 52 14.39 17.11 17.76
C ARG A 52 14.78 16.38 16.49
N SER A 53 16.03 16.45 16.06
CA SER A 53 16.51 15.75 14.88
C SER A 53 16.68 14.26 15.17
N ILE A 54 16.01 13.43 14.39
CA ILE A 54 16.15 11.98 14.39
C ILE A 54 17.39 11.61 13.56
N THR A 55 18.32 10.87 14.17
CA THR A 55 19.54 10.32 13.54
C THR A 55 19.38 8.88 13.10
N ILE A 56 18.58 8.10 13.84
CA ILE A 56 18.25 6.72 13.49
C ILE A 56 16.77 6.48 13.79
N ILE A 57 16.06 5.79 12.92
CA ILE A 57 14.74 5.24 13.20
C ILE A 57 14.68 3.79 12.77
N GLN A 58 14.05 2.94 13.57
CA GLN A 58 13.88 1.52 13.32
C GLN A 58 12.41 1.14 13.42
N LEU A 59 11.96 0.28 12.50
CA LEU A 59 10.74 -0.49 12.65
C LEU A 59 11.11 -1.82 13.31
N ARG A 60 10.48 -2.14 14.44
CA ARG A 60 10.79 -3.34 15.22
C ARG A 60 9.55 -4.19 15.49
N LYS A 61 9.78 -5.49 15.67
CA LYS A 61 8.74 -6.49 15.95
C LYS A 61 9.14 -7.39 17.11
N GLU A 62 8.34 -7.45 18.16
CA GLU A 62 8.57 -8.35 19.30
C GLU A 62 8.46 -9.82 18.88
N ARG A 63 9.33 -10.68 19.41
CA ARG A 63 9.40 -12.12 19.10
C ARG A 63 8.48 -12.98 19.97
N ASN A 64 7.97 -12.44 21.07
CA ASN A 64 7.25 -13.21 22.07
C ASN A 64 5.80 -13.43 21.65
N ALA A 65 5.42 -14.70 21.49
CA ALA A 65 4.03 -15.12 21.34
C ALA A 65 3.20 -14.76 22.60
N PRO A 66 1.87 -14.63 22.49
CA PRO A 66 1.04 -14.84 21.30
C PRO A 66 0.91 -13.61 20.39
N PHE A 67 1.51 -12.47 20.75
CA PHE A 67 1.34 -11.22 20.02
C PHE A 67 2.67 -10.59 19.62
N PHE A 68 2.97 -10.60 18.32
CA PHE A 68 4.21 -10.06 17.75
C PHE A 68 4.12 -8.55 17.54
N HIS A 69 4.13 -7.81 18.64
CA HIS A 69 3.92 -6.37 18.68
C HIS A 69 4.91 -5.59 17.79
N GLU A 70 4.40 -4.69 16.94
CA GLU A 70 5.23 -3.80 16.11
C GLU A 70 5.25 -2.38 16.66
N TYR A 71 6.44 -1.77 16.65
CA TYR A 71 6.66 -0.43 17.20
C TYR A 71 7.80 0.27 16.47
N VAL A 72 7.92 1.58 16.70
CA VAL A 72 9.03 2.38 16.18
C VAL A 72 9.93 2.77 17.34
N VAL A 73 11.24 2.71 17.13
CA VAL A 73 12.22 3.32 18.03
C VAL A 73 13.10 4.27 17.24
N CYS A 74 13.38 5.44 17.80
CA CYS A 74 14.27 6.42 17.19
C CYS A 74 15.35 6.88 18.16
N ARG A 75 16.46 7.36 17.61
CA ARG A 75 17.54 8.04 18.30
C ARG A 75 17.59 9.48 17.84
N LEU A 76 17.67 10.42 18.76
CA LEU A 76 17.87 11.83 18.46
C LEU A 76 19.38 12.15 18.37
N ASP A 77 19.74 13.32 17.86
CA ASP A 77 21.16 13.71 17.73
C ASP A 77 21.89 13.86 19.08
N ASP A 78 21.16 14.10 20.17
CA ASP A 78 21.67 14.17 21.53
C ASP A 78 21.91 12.78 22.15
N GLY A 79 21.71 11.73 21.34
CA GLY A 79 21.93 10.32 21.70
C GLY A 79 20.77 9.68 22.43
N ARG A 80 19.75 10.45 22.85
CA ARG A 80 18.60 9.90 23.57
C ARG A 80 17.73 9.06 22.63
N CYS A 81 17.21 7.95 23.13
CA CYS A 81 16.40 7.01 22.36
C CYS A 81 14.96 7.02 22.85
N PHE A 82 14.01 6.98 21.92
CA PHE A 82 12.58 6.98 22.24
C PHE A 82 11.85 5.89 21.47
N ARG A 83 11.01 5.16 22.20
CA ARG A 83 10.08 4.17 21.67
C ARG A 83 8.70 4.80 21.52
N VAL A 84 8.12 4.65 20.34
CA VAL A 84 6.74 5.04 20.02
C VAL A 84 5.92 3.78 19.86
N ASP A 85 4.87 3.68 20.66
CA ASP A 85 4.10 2.46 20.84
C ASP A 85 2.59 2.73 20.80
N ARG A 86 1.81 1.76 20.31
CA ARG A 86 0.35 1.70 20.38
C ARG A 86 -0.07 0.44 21.13
N ARG A 87 -0.73 0.59 22.28
CA ARG A 87 -1.22 -0.55 23.10
C ARG A 87 -2.64 -0.31 23.60
N GLN A 88 -3.19 -1.27 24.34
CA GLN A 88 -4.40 -1.05 25.14
C GLN A 88 -4.14 -0.08 26.27
N LEU A 89 -5.19 0.57 26.76
CA LEU A 89 -5.11 1.29 28.02
C LEU A 89 -4.63 0.36 29.13
N PRO A 90 -3.79 0.85 30.07
CA PRO A 90 -3.22 -0.02 31.09
C PRO A 90 -4.24 -0.60 32.08
N ASP A 91 -5.39 0.05 32.19
CA ASP A 91 -6.56 -0.30 33.00
C ASP A 91 -7.71 -0.84 32.14
N GLU A 92 -7.45 -1.17 30.87
CA GLU A 92 -8.45 -1.74 29.98
C GLU A 92 -8.91 -3.12 30.46
N THR A 93 -10.21 -3.26 30.65
CA THR A 93 -10.85 -4.51 31.07
C THR A 93 -11.63 -5.19 29.96
N VAL A 94 -11.92 -4.45 28.87
CA VAL A 94 -12.65 -4.98 27.72
C VAL A 94 -11.74 -5.92 26.93
N PRO A 95 -12.18 -7.17 26.68
CA PRO A 95 -11.44 -8.09 25.83
C PRO A 95 -11.24 -7.49 24.43
N LEU A 96 -10.09 -7.78 23.81
CA LEU A 96 -9.88 -7.62 22.36
C LEU A 96 -10.76 -8.63 21.61
N ASP A 97 -12.07 -8.47 21.71
CA ASP A 97 -13.03 -9.21 20.91
C ASP A 97 -13.41 -8.34 19.70
N CYS A 98 -13.40 -8.93 18.52
CA CYS A 98 -13.79 -8.29 17.27
C CYS A 98 -15.32 -8.16 17.14
N LEU A 99 -16.08 -8.77 18.06
CA LEU A 99 -17.54 -8.78 18.06
C LEU A 99 -18.18 -7.48 18.58
N TYR A 100 -17.44 -6.61 19.28
CA TYR A 100 -18.02 -5.38 19.83
C TYR A 100 -17.91 -4.21 18.84
N GLU A 101 -19.04 -3.54 18.59
CA GLU A 101 -19.13 -2.38 17.69
C GLU A 101 -18.19 -1.22 18.10
N GLN A 102 -17.96 -1.05 19.40
CA GLN A 102 -17.18 0.06 19.95
C GLN A 102 -15.66 -0.21 20.04
N GLY A 103 -15.22 -1.46 19.79
CA GLY A 103 -13.81 -1.87 19.88
C GLY A 103 -13.13 -1.49 21.21
N VAL A 104 -11.80 -1.56 21.23
CA VAL A 104 -10.97 -1.18 22.41
C VAL A 104 -10.18 0.07 22.09
N GLU A 105 -10.22 1.08 22.98
CA GLU A 105 -9.49 2.34 22.81
C GLU A 105 -7.98 2.07 22.69
N ALA A 106 -7.37 2.59 21.63
CA ALA A 106 -5.93 2.54 21.48
C ALA A 106 -5.23 3.62 22.31
N CYS A 107 -4.12 3.26 22.94
CA CYS A 107 -3.28 4.14 23.73
C CYS A 107 -1.91 4.26 23.07
N ASP A 108 -1.63 5.44 22.52
CA ASP A 108 -0.31 5.76 21.98
C ASP A 108 0.58 6.36 23.06
N THR A 109 1.82 5.91 23.13
CA THR A 109 2.79 6.37 24.12
C THR A 109 4.15 6.61 23.49
N ILE A 110 4.86 7.61 24.02
CA ILE A 110 6.28 7.82 23.76
C ILE A 110 7.05 7.61 25.06
N GLU A 111 8.00 6.69 25.05
CA GLU A 111 8.80 6.29 26.20
C GLU A 111 10.28 6.42 25.89
N GLU A 112 11.05 6.98 26.83
CA GLU A 112 12.51 6.98 26.71
C GLU A 112 13.05 5.58 26.97
N VAL A 113 14.03 5.15 26.18
CA VAL A 113 14.70 3.85 26.29
C VAL A 113 16.22 4.04 26.31
N ILE A 114 16.95 3.09 26.89
CA ILE A 114 18.41 3.20 27.05
C ILE A 114 19.12 3.17 25.70
N SER A 115 18.62 2.36 24.77
CA SER A 115 19.22 2.19 23.45
C SER A 115 18.20 1.74 22.40
N LEU A 116 18.61 1.67 21.14
CA LEU A 116 17.76 1.14 20.07
C LEU A 116 17.53 -0.38 20.20
N GLU A 117 18.48 -1.07 20.85
CA GLU A 117 18.42 -2.51 21.11
C GLU A 117 17.90 -2.81 22.52
N ASP A 118 17.32 -1.82 23.21
CA ASP A 118 17.04 -1.92 24.63
C ASP A 118 16.13 -3.12 24.93
N SER A 119 16.67 -3.99 25.79
CA SER A 119 16.21 -5.32 26.17
C SER A 119 15.26 -5.41 27.40
N PRO A 120 14.84 -4.33 28.12
CA PRO A 120 13.92 -4.51 29.24
C PRO A 120 12.55 -5.01 28.79
N TYR A 121 12.22 -4.83 27.51
CA TYR A 121 11.02 -5.34 26.84
C TYR A 121 11.17 -6.79 26.34
N SER A 122 10.15 -7.29 25.65
CA SER A 122 10.28 -8.51 24.85
C SER A 122 11.45 -8.36 23.85
N PRO A 123 12.27 -9.41 23.63
CA PRO A 123 13.21 -9.44 22.52
C PRO A 123 12.49 -9.09 21.21
N SER A 124 13.11 -8.29 20.35
CA SER A 124 12.50 -7.84 19.10
C SER A 124 13.47 -7.91 17.93
N ASP A 125 12.92 -8.20 16.76
CA ASP A 125 13.60 -8.11 15.49
C ASP A 125 13.56 -6.69 14.96
N ARG A 126 14.69 -6.22 14.45
CA ARG A 126 14.78 -5.00 13.65
C ARG A 126 14.36 -5.36 12.22
N LEU A 127 13.15 -4.95 11.83
CA LEU A 127 12.63 -5.20 10.49
C LEU A 127 13.26 -4.27 9.48
N MET A 128 13.38 -2.98 9.84
CA MET A 128 13.93 -1.94 8.98
C MET A 128 14.67 -0.90 9.84
N GLU A 129 15.63 -0.23 9.23
CA GLU A 129 16.38 0.88 9.84
C GLU A 129 16.68 1.94 8.80
N ILE A 130 16.56 3.20 9.21
CA ILE A 130 17.02 4.36 8.46
C ILE A 130 18.03 5.07 9.35
N ASN A 131 19.25 5.25 8.84
CA ASN A 131 20.25 6.10 9.44
C ASN A 131 20.37 7.40 8.63
N THR A 132 20.01 8.50 9.27
CA THR A 132 19.94 9.84 8.64
C THR A 132 21.18 10.69 8.95
N THR A 133 22.14 10.17 9.71
CA THR A 133 23.34 10.91 10.14
C THR A 133 24.14 11.49 8.96
N HIS A 134 24.09 10.83 7.81
CA HIS A 134 24.82 11.21 6.60
C HIS A 134 23.91 11.64 5.44
N LEU A 135 22.59 11.72 5.65
CA LEU A 135 21.65 12.08 4.59
C LEU A 135 21.58 13.60 4.46
N HIS A 136 22.01 14.12 3.31
CA HIS A 136 21.75 15.50 2.91
C HIS A 136 20.32 15.61 2.39
N LEU A 137 19.37 15.75 3.30
CA LEU A 137 17.97 15.95 2.95
C LEU A 137 17.77 17.40 2.49
N ASN A 138 17.03 17.60 1.39
CA ASN A 138 16.75 18.91 0.79
C ASN A 138 16.06 19.91 1.74
N GLY A 139 15.56 19.45 2.89
CA GLY A 139 14.90 20.27 3.94
C GLY A 139 15.54 20.18 5.33
N GLY A 140 16.75 19.61 5.45
CA GLY A 140 17.41 19.38 6.74
C GLY A 140 17.05 18.03 7.38
N GLN A 141 17.56 17.76 8.59
CA GLN A 141 17.40 16.45 9.26
C GLN A 141 15.92 16.12 9.52
N ILE A 142 15.58 14.82 9.49
CA ILE A 142 14.25 14.33 9.85
C ILE A 142 13.92 14.76 11.28
N GLN A 143 12.83 15.50 11.45
CA GLN A 143 12.43 16.00 12.76
C GLN A 143 11.43 15.06 13.44
N LEU A 144 11.53 14.96 14.76
CA LEU A 144 10.57 14.30 15.65
C LEU A 144 9.14 14.84 15.44
N GLU A 145 9.01 16.09 15.00
CA GLU A 145 7.76 16.70 14.60
C GLU A 145 7.00 15.88 13.54
N LEU A 146 7.71 15.22 12.63
CA LEU A 146 7.09 14.37 11.61
C LEU A 146 6.35 13.18 12.24
N VAL A 147 6.96 12.52 13.23
CA VAL A 147 6.34 11.43 13.98
C VAL A 147 5.07 11.92 14.69
N LEU A 148 5.15 13.09 15.32
CA LEU A 148 4.00 13.70 16.01
C LEU A 148 2.88 14.11 15.04
N LYS A 149 3.23 14.69 13.88
CA LYS A 149 2.27 15.04 12.83
C LYS A 149 1.59 13.80 12.26
N THR A 150 2.33 12.71 12.04
CA THR A 150 1.74 11.44 11.62
C THR A 150 0.75 10.96 12.66
N LEU A 151 1.12 10.89 13.94
CA LEU A 151 0.20 10.49 15.01
C LEU A 151 -1.02 11.40 15.08
N TRP A 152 -0.83 12.72 15.01
CA TRP A 152 -1.93 13.70 14.98
C TRP A 152 -2.89 13.44 13.83
N GLN A 153 -2.37 13.25 12.61
CA GLN A 153 -3.19 13.00 11.43
C GLN A 153 -4.01 11.72 11.59
N ILE A 154 -3.42 10.65 12.11
CA ILE A 154 -4.16 9.42 12.37
C ILE A 154 -5.26 9.74 13.42
N HIS A 155 -4.96 10.44 14.52
CA HIS A 155 -5.96 10.77 15.56
C HIS A 155 -7.10 11.65 15.06
N SER A 156 -6.83 12.58 14.14
CA SER A 156 -7.78 13.59 13.67
C SER A 156 -8.61 13.16 12.47
N ASP A 157 -8.12 12.20 11.68
CA ASP A 157 -8.79 11.76 10.45
C ASP A 157 -10.04 10.94 10.79
N SER A 158 -11.20 11.33 10.25
CA SER A 158 -12.50 10.72 10.56
C SER A 158 -12.60 9.21 10.29
N ILE A 159 -11.82 8.69 9.34
CA ILE A 159 -11.81 7.26 9.01
C ILE A 159 -11.02 6.52 10.08
N THR A 160 -9.87 7.06 10.47
CA THR A 160 -9.03 6.45 11.50
C THR A 160 -9.52 6.74 12.92
N GLN A 161 -10.33 7.80 13.12
CA GLN A 161 -10.90 8.25 14.40
C GLN A 161 -11.81 7.22 15.07
N ALA A 162 -12.32 6.23 14.32
CA ALA A 162 -12.83 4.96 14.88
C ALA A 162 -11.65 4.11 15.43
N TYR A 163 -10.91 4.73 16.35
CA TYR A 163 -9.51 4.50 16.71
C TYR A 163 -9.35 3.30 17.64
N THR A 164 -9.79 2.15 17.16
CA THR A 164 -9.79 0.91 17.93
C THR A 164 -8.54 0.10 17.61
N LEU A 165 -8.02 -0.61 18.60
CA LEU A 165 -6.91 -1.54 18.38
C LEU A 165 -7.25 -2.67 17.41
N GLN A 166 -8.53 -2.94 17.17
CA GLN A 166 -9.00 -3.93 16.21
C GLN A 166 -8.82 -3.43 14.76
N ARG A 167 -9.11 -2.15 14.49
CA ARG A 167 -9.07 -1.58 13.12
C ARG A 167 -7.72 -0.96 12.75
N TYR A 168 -7.11 -0.24 13.70
CA TYR A 168 -5.85 0.49 13.49
C TYR A 168 -4.86 0.13 14.59
N ASN A 169 -4.38 -1.11 14.52
CA ASN A 169 -3.50 -1.72 15.53
C ASN A 169 -2.06 -1.18 15.47
N CYS A 170 -1.18 -1.76 16.30
CA CYS A 170 0.24 -1.36 16.38
C CYS A 170 1.00 -1.48 15.05
N TYR A 171 0.69 -2.47 14.21
CA TYR A 171 1.32 -2.68 12.90
C TYR A 171 1.07 -1.48 12.00
N PHE A 172 -0.21 -1.09 11.88
CA PHE A 172 -0.62 0.05 11.06
C PHE A 172 0.12 1.33 11.46
N VAL A 173 0.21 1.62 12.76
CA VAL A 173 0.86 2.85 13.27
C VAL A 173 2.34 2.84 13.03
N ALA A 174 3.01 1.78 13.47
CA ALA A 174 4.46 1.69 13.41
C ALA A 174 4.93 1.78 11.96
N GLN A 175 4.28 1.06 11.06
CA GLN A 175 4.56 1.11 9.63
C GLN A 175 4.21 2.47 9.04
N THR A 176 3.08 3.09 9.40
CA THR A 176 2.70 4.41 8.87
C THR A 176 3.70 5.49 9.25
N ILE A 177 4.15 5.52 10.52
CA ILE A 177 5.21 6.44 10.98
C ILE A 177 6.48 6.20 10.17
N PHE A 178 6.92 4.96 10.09
CA PHE A 178 8.15 4.61 9.38
C PHE A 178 8.10 5.01 7.90
N TRP A 179 6.97 4.76 7.22
CA TRP A 179 6.76 5.15 5.83
C TRP A 179 6.70 6.66 5.61
N CYS A 180 6.06 7.40 6.51
CA CYS A 180 6.09 8.86 6.47
C CYS A 180 7.53 9.38 6.56
N VAL A 181 8.34 8.79 7.44
CA VAL A 181 9.76 9.13 7.57
C VAL A 181 10.55 8.77 6.31
N MET A 182 10.34 7.59 5.73
CA MET A 182 10.98 7.19 4.47
C MET A 182 10.71 8.15 3.32
N LYS A 183 9.49 8.69 3.22
CA LYS A 183 9.11 9.60 2.13
C LYS A 183 9.84 10.92 2.14
N GLU A 184 10.37 11.34 3.29
CA GLU A 184 11.16 12.57 3.39
C GLU A 184 12.61 12.39 2.91
N ILE A 185 13.00 11.17 2.49
CA ILE A 185 14.34 10.85 2.01
C ILE A 185 14.35 10.91 0.47
N PRO A 186 15.02 11.91 -0.15
CA PRO A 186 15.00 12.12 -1.60
C PRO A 186 15.59 10.94 -2.40
N GLU A 187 16.57 10.25 -1.81
CA GLU A 187 17.37 9.20 -2.46
C GLU A 187 17.26 7.87 -1.70
N CYS A 188 16.04 7.43 -1.34
CA CYS A 188 15.92 6.15 -0.65
C CYS A 188 16.49 5.02 -1.53
N PRO A 189 17.63 4.39 -1.18
CA PRO A 189 18.17 3.27 -1.96
C PRO A 189 17.17 2.13 -1.91
N GLU A 190 17.16 1.31 -2.96
CA GLU A 190 16.34 0.11 -3.01
C GLU A 190 16.53 -0.70 -1.72
N LEU A 191 15.42 -0.99 -1.04
CA LEU A 191 15.43 -1.93 0.08
C LEU A 191 15.72 -3.33 -0.47
N GLU A 192 16.99 -3.72 -0.48
CA GLU A 192 17.40 -5.11 -0.66
C GLU A 192 16.83 -5.93 0.51
N GLY A 193 15.65 -6.50 0.31
CA GLY A 193 14.95 -7.30 1.32
C GLY A 193 13.44 -7.09 1.32
N SER A 194 12.80 -7.14 0.15
CA SER A 194 11.34 -7.08 0.03
C SER A 194 10.66 -8.30 0.68
N GLN A 195 10.55 -8.25 2.01
CA GLN A 195 9.60 -9.05 2.76
C GLN A 195 8.20 -8.57 2.35
N LYS A 196 7.36 -9.50 1.89
CA LYS A 196 6.01 -9.22 1.38
C LYS A 196 5.25 -8.31 2.34
N PHE A 197 4.77 -7.19 1.83
CA PHE A 197 3.99 -6.21 2.57
C PHE A 197 2.59 -6.76 2.88
N TYR A 198 2.11 -6.52 4.09
CA TYR A 198 0.75 -6.85 4.49
C TYR A 198 -0.16 -5.68 4.18
N THR A 199 -1.02 -5.83 3.18
CA THR A 199 -2.16 -4.95 2.92
C THR A 199 -3.28 -5.25 3.92
N HIS A 200 -4.28 -4.37 4.02
CA HIS A 200 -5.50 -4.60 4.82
C HIS A 200 -6.19 -5.95 4.51
N ARG A 201 -5.99 -6.51 3.31
CA ARG A 201 -6.49 -7.83 2.91
C ARG A 201 -5.68 -8.98 3.56
N ASP A 202 -4.38 -8.78 3.77
CA ASP A 202 -3.49 -9.80 4.34
C ASP A 202 -3.63 -9.94 5.87
N MET A 203 -4.18 -8.92 6.54
CA MET A 203 -4.43 -8.91 7.99
C MET A 203 -5.65 -9.74 8.42
N VAL A 204 -6.58 -10.01 7.50
CA VAL A 204 -7.73 -10.90 7.75
C VAL A 204 -7.35 -12.38 7.56
N ASP A 205 -6.28 -12.67 6.83
CA ASP A 205 -6.01 -14.00 6.28
C ASP A 205 -4.72 -14.69 6.79
N THR A 206 -3.90 -14.08 7.63
CA THR A 206 -2.61 -14.69 8.03
C THR A 206 -2.54 -15.11 9.49
N ASN A 207 -2.98 -16.34 9.73
CA ASN A 207 -2.67 -17.10 10.95
C ASN A 207 -2.16 -18.50 10.57
N GLN A 208 -1.08 -18.58 9.77
CA GLN A 208 -0.18 -19.74 9.63
C GLN A 208 1.04 -19.42 8.73
N SER A 209 2.21 -19.92 9.12
CA SER A 209 3.54 -19.62 8.59
C SER A 209 3.88 -20.33 7.27
N LEU A 210 4.96 -19.89 6.59
CA LEU A 210 6.14 -20.70 6.23
C LEU A 210 7.12 -19.92 5.33
N GLY A 211 8.41 -19.94 5.67
CA GLY A 211 9.49 -19.35 4.89
C GLY A 211 10.23 -20.37 4.03
N TRP A 212 10.66 -19.96 2.83
CA TRP A 212 11.67 -20.65 2.02
C TRP A 212 12.51 -19.63 1.24
N SER A 213 13.82 -19.75 1.39
CA SER A 213 14.88 -19.08 0.62
C SER A 213 15.33 -20.02 -0.49
N MET A 214 15.46 -19.53 -1.73
CA MET A 214 16.27 -20.18 -2.76
C MET A 214 17.01 -19.14 -3.59
N ALA A 215 18.34 -19.14 -3.47
CA ALA A 215 19.27 -18.49 -4.37
C ALA A 215 19.55 -19.40 -5.57
N TYR A 216 19.74 -18.83 -6.75
CA TYR A 216 20.38 -19.49 -7.90
C TYR A 216 21.55 -18.63 -8.41
N PRO A 217 22.66 -19.24 -8.87
CA PRO A 217 23.85 -18.54 -9.28
C PRO A 217 23.80 -18.13 -10.75
N ILE A 218 24.20 -16.89 -11.05
CA ILE A 218 24.49 -16.47 -12.43
C ILE A 218 25.95 -16.78 -12.72
N LYS A 219 26.19 -17.64 -13.72
CA LYS A 219 27.51 -17.90 -14.31
C LYS A 219 27.91 -16.70 -15.17
N THR A 220 29.07 -16.15 -14.90
CA THR A 220 29.79 -15.23 -15.78
C THR A 220 30.64 -16.02 -16.76
N ASP A 221 30.51 -15.76 -18.05
CA ASP A 221 31.58 -16.01 -19.02
C ASP A 221 31.76 -14.77 -19.91
N THR A 222 32.98 -14.25 -19.88
CA THR A 222 33.53 -13.13 -20.66
C THR A 222 33.85 -13.52 -22.10
N VAL A 223 33.55 -12.63 -23.06
CA VAL A 223 34.42 -12.40 -24.24
C VAL A 223 34.42 -10.91 -24.59
N VAL A 224 35.63 -10.37 -24.66
CA VAL A 224 36.02 -9.00 -25.00
C VAL A 224 35.77 -8.70 -26.49
N GLY A 225 35.23 -7.52 -26.77
CA GLY A 225 35.15 -6.95 -28.13
C GLY A 225 34.80 -5.46 -28.08
N GLU A 226 35.81 -4.62 -27.93
CA GLU A 226 35.69 -3.16 -28.01
C GLU A 226 35.13 -2.73 -29.38
N ARG A 227 33.94 -2.12 -29.37
CA ARG A 227 33.51 -1.18 -30.40
C ARG A 227 32.47 -0.24 -29.82
N ASN A 228 32.79 1.05 -29.85
CA ASN A 228 31.89 2.17 -29.54
C ASN A 228 30.46 1.92 -30.04
N ARG A 229 29.56 1.62 -29.10
CA ARG A 229 28.13 1.80 -29.24
C ARG A 229 27.65 2.50 -27.98
N TYR A 230 27.02 3.66 -28.15
CA TYR A 230 26.00 4.10 -27.22
C TYR A 230 25.04 2.91 -27.03
N ASN A 231 25.10 2.26 -25.87
CA ASN A 231 24.22 1.15 -25.53
C ASN A 231 22.80 1.70 -25.37
N SER A 232 21.99 1.58 -26.43
CA SER A 232 20.54 1.75 -26.43
C SER A 232 19.81 0.62 -25.69
N THR A 233 20.54 -0.18 -24.90
CA THR A 233 20.09 -1.40 -24.24
C THR A 233 20.16 -1.32 -22.71
N ALA A 234 20.51 -0.16 -22.14
CA ALA A 234 20.19 0.12 -20.75
C ALA A 234 18.68 0.32 -20.66
N TYR A 235 17.98 -0.79 -20.47
CA TYR A 235 16.54 -0.87 -20.31
C TYR A 235 16.06 0.18 -19.30
N TYR A 236 15.14 1.03 -19.74
CA TYR A 236 14.18 1.69 -18.85
C TYR A 236 13.34 0.59 -18.18
N THR A 237 13.87 -0.06 -17.15
CA THR A 237 13.03 -0.78 -16.18
C THR A 237 12.41 0.27 -15.26
N ALA A 238 11.55 1.13 -15.84
CA ALA A 238 10.61 1.92 -15.07
C ALA A 238 9.70 0.90 -14.38
N THR A 239 10.00 0.53 -13.13
CA THR A 239 9.03 -0.17 -12.29
C THR A 239 7.96 0.86 -11.99
N PRO A 240 6.73 0.74 -12.53
CA PRO A 240 5.73 1.80 -12.37
C PRO A 240 5.30 1.77 -10.90
N ARG A 241 5.75 2.72 -10.08
CA ARG A 241 5.43 2.76 -8.63
C ARG A 241 4.10 3.46 -8.40
N ALA A 242 3.75 4.46 -9.20
CA ALA A 242 2.49 5.20 -9.08
C ALA A 242 1.28 4.46 -9.67
N LEU A 243 1.44 3.79 -10.82
CA LEU A 243 0.31 3.20 -11.56
C LEU A 243 -0.40 2.06 -10.80
N PRO A 244 0.29 1.05 -10.22
CA PRO A 244 -0.36 0.03 -9.40
C PRO A 244 -1.08 0.62 -8.18
N ARG A 245 -0.52 1.69 -7.59
CA ARG A 245 -1.11 2.37 -6.43
C ARG A 245 -2.40 3.11 -6.80
N ILE A 246 -2.44 3.75 -7.97
CA ILE A 246 -3.63 4.47 -8.44
C ILE A 246 -4.71 3.49 -8.88
N LEU A 247 -4.34 2.44 -9.62
CA LEU A 247 -5.24 1.35 -9.95
C LEU A 247 -5.81 0.71 -8.68
N TYR A 248 -5.00 0.52 -7.64
CA TYR A 248 -5.47 0.06 -6.33
C TYR A 248 -6.47 1.04 -5.68
N HIS A 249 -6.19 2.35 -5.69
CA HIS A 249 -7.11 3.34 -5.15
C HIS A 249 -8.43 3.43 -5.93
N LEU A 250 -8.38 3.26 -7.26
CA LEU A 250 -9.55 3.21 -8.12
C LEU A 250 -10.39 1.96 -7.84
N LEU A 251 -9.77 0.79 -7.73
CA LEU A 251 -10.45 -0.45 -7.37
C LEU A 251 -11.09 -0.35 -5.98
N ARG A 252 -10.44 0.31 -5.01
CA ARG A 252 -11.06 0.60 -3.70
C ARG A 252 -12.22 1.60 -3.77
N ARG A 253 -12.21 2.53 -4.75
CA ARG A 253 -13.34 3.44 -4.97
C ARG A 253 -14.51 2.72 -5.61
N VAL A 254 -14.25 1.79 -6.53
CA VAL A 254 -15.26 0.89 -7.09
C VAL A 254 -15.90 0.04 -5.98
N ASP A 255 -15.07 -0.57 -5.12
CA ASP A 255 -15.51 -1.37 -3.96
C ASP A 255 -16.36 -0.57 -2.97
N ARG A 256 -15.99 0.69 -2.68
CA ARG A 256 -16.83 1.56 -1.85
C ARG A 256 -18.12 1.99 -2.55
N TRP A 257 -18.07 2.20 -3.86
CA TRP A 257 -19.21 2.68 -4.63
C TRP A 257 -20.30 1.60 -4.75
N ASP A 258 -19.89 0.34 -4.93
CA ASP A 258 -20.82 -0.80 -4.93
C ASP A 258 -21.04 -1.42 -3.54
N HIS A 259 -20.50 -0.78 -2.49
CA HIS A 259 -20.64 -1.18 -1.08
C HIS A 259 -20.17 -2.62 -0.82
N GLY A 260 -19.15 -3.10 -1.55
CA GLY A 260 -18.64 -4.47 -1.42
C GLY A 260 -19.64 -5.54 -1.87
N LEU A 261 -20.71 -5.16 -2.58
CA LEU A 261 -21.77 -6.07 -2.99
C LEU A 261 -21.23 -7.24 -3.82
N HIS A 262 -20.34 -6.97 -4.77
CA HIS A 262 -19.75 -8.03 -5.59
C HIS A 262 -19.00 -9.04 -4.72
N ILE A 263 -18.22 -8.58 -3.73
CA ILE A 263 -17.54 -9.44 -2.75
C ILE A 263 -18.55 -10.24 -1.94
N MET A 264 -19.60 -9.60 -1.44
CA MET A 264 -20.64 -10.29 -0.67
C MET A 264 -21.39 -11.35 -1.46
N CYS A 265 -21.73 -11.07 -2.72
CA CYS A 265 -22.38 -12.04 -3.59
C CYS A 265 -21.47 -13.24 -3.84
N LEU A 266 -20.17 -13.00 -3.98
CA LEU A 266 -19.17 -14.05 -4.17
C LEU A 266 -18.94 -14.87 -2.91
N ASP A 267 -18.84 -14.22 -1.76
CA ASP A 267 -18.72 -14.88 -0.46
C ASP A 267 -19.96 -15.72 -0.15
N HIS A 268 -21.16 -15.19 -0.42
CA HIS A 268 -22.40 -15.93 -0.31
C HIS A 268 -22.41 -17.12 -1.28
N PHE A 269 -22.11 -16.92 -2.55
CA PHE A 269 -22.05 -18.01 -3.53
C PHE A 269 -21.05 -19.09 -3.12
N ASN A 270 -19.94 -18.68 -2.49
CA ASN A 270 -18.88 -19.58 -2.08
C ASN A 270 -19.17 -20.36 -0.80
N SER A 271 -19.99 -19.81 0.10
CA SER A 271 -20.30 -20.40 1.39
C SER A 271 -21.68 -21.06 1.45
N CYS A 272 -22.62 -20.65 0.59
CA CYS A 272 -23.99 -21.12 0.60
C CYS A 272 -24.09 -22.55 0.05
N PRO A 273 -24.63 -23.52 0.84
CA PRO A 273 -24.81 -24.90 0.39
C PRO A 273 -25.67 -25.04 -0.86
N GLN A 274 -26.66 -24.15 -1.07
CA GLN A 274 -27.50 -24.17 -2.26
C GLN A 274 -26.77 -23.67 -3.52
N CYS A 275 -25.86 -22.70 -3.36
CA CYS A 275 -25.04 -22.20 -4.47
C CYS A 275 -23.89 -23.17 -4.80
N LEU A 276 -23.31 -23.82 -3.79
CA LEU A 276 -22.21 -24.78 -3.93
C LEU A 276 -22.51 -25.92 -4.90
N GLY A 277 -23.76 -26.43 -4.91
CA GLY A 277 -24.19 -27.49 -5.83
C GLY A 277 -24.19 -27.11 -7.31
N LEU A 278 -24.07 -25.82 -7.63
CA LEU A 278 -24.10 -25.29 -9.00
C LEU A 278 -22.71 -24.89 -9.53
N ARG A 279 -21.65 -24.96 -8.71
CA ARG A 279 -20.29 -24.59 -9.13
C ARG A 279 -19.81 -25.34 -10.38
N THR A 280 -20.25 -26.59 -10.56
CA THR A 280 -19.89 -27.42 -11.71
C THR A 280 -20.43 -26.89 -13.03
N LEU A 281 -21.45 -26.02 -13.00
CA LEU A 281 -22.06 -25.41 -14.20
C LEU A 281 -21.34 -24.12 -14.65
N PHE A 282 -20.55 -23.50 -13.77
CA PHE A 282 -19.85 -22.24 -14.04
C PHE A 282 -18.35 -22.43 -14.34
N SER A 283 -17.90 -23.68 -14.48
CA SER A 283 -16.57 -23.98 -14.99
C SER A 283 -16.50 -23.60 -16.46
N SER A 284 -15.99 -22.40 -16.74
CA SER A 284 -15.75 -21.94 -18.12
C SER A 284 -14.93 -22.99 -18.89
N PRO A 285 -15.27 -23.30 -20.17
CA PRO A 285 -14.57 -24.30 -20.97
C PRO A 285 -13.13 -23.84 -21.25
N GLY A 286 -12.23 -24.17 -20.33
CA GLY A 286 -10.86 -23.65 -20.26
C GLY A 286 -10.23 -23.78 -18.88
N MET A 287 -11.04 -23.94 -17.82
CA MET A 287 -10.56 -24.25 -16.47
C MET A 287 -10.83 -25.73 -16.13
N THR A 288 -9.78 -26.54 -16.09
CA THR A 288 -9.87 -27.96 -15.70
C THR A 288 -9.97 -28.09 -14.18
N PHE A 289 -11.16 -28.45 -13.69
CA PHE A 289 -11.35 -28.86 -12.29
C PHE A 289 -11.07 -30.37 -12.15
N ASN A 290 -10.31 -30.77 -11.14
CA ASN A 290 -10.11 -32.19 -10.82
C ASN A 290 -11.39 -32.76 -10.17
N PRO A 291 -12.11 -33.70 -10.81
CA PRO A 291 -13.44 -34.13 -10.38
C PRO A 291 -13.42 -35.26 -9.34
N SER A 292 -12.29 -35.53 -8.68
CA SER A 292 -12.17 -36.64 -7.73
C SER A 292 -12.72 -36.30 -6.33
N GLY A 293 -14.02 -36.03 -6.28
CA GLY A 293 -14.79 -36.04 -5.04
C GLY A 293 -14.81 -37.44 -4.41
N ARG A 294 -13.86 -37.70 -3.51
CA ARG A 294 -14.02 -38.70 -2.44
C ARG A 294 -13.76 -38.03 -1.10
N ILE A 295 -14.83 -37.99 -0.30
CA ILE A 295 -14.81 -37.57 1.10
C ILE A 295 -13.85 -38.49 1.85
N ARG A 296 -12.64 -37.99 2.11
CA ARG A 296 -11.81 -38.40 3.25
C ARG A 296 -11.61 -37.15 4.12
N ALA A 297 -12.23 -37.17 5.28
CA ALA A 297 -11.99 -36.19 6.32
C ALA A 297 -10.57 -36.38 6.86
N SER A 298 -9.62 -35.52 6.45
CA SER A 298 -8.43 -35.13 7.22
C SER A 298 -7.48 -34.29 6.34
N GLY A 299 -7.79 -33.00 6.16
CA GLY A 299 -6.91 -32.02 5.53
C GLY A 299 -7.66 -30.76 5.11
N PRO A 300 -7.12 -29.55 5.30
CA PRO A 300 -7.76 -28.32 4.83
C PRO A 300 -7.78 -28.33 3.29
N PRO A 301 -8.85 -27.79 2.66
CA PRO A 301 -8.98 -27.78 1.21
C PRO A 301 -7.85 -26.96 0.59
N ASP A 302 -7.16 -27.55 -0.37
CA ASP A 302 -6.14 -26.89 -1.18
C ASP A 302 -6.78 -25.68 -1.90
N ARG A 303 -6.23 -24.47 -1.70
CA ARG A 303 -6.79 -23.21 -2.22
C ARG A 303 -6.54 -23.14 -3.74
N SER A 304 -7.37 -23.83 -4.53
CA SER A 304 -7.49 -23.50 -5.96
C SER A 304 -8.03 -22.07 -6.08
N MET A 305 -7.35 -21.19 -6.82
CA MET A 305 -7.90 -19.86 -7.18
C MET A 305 -9.35 -20.03 -7.63
N ASN A 306 -10.27 -19.37 -6.93
CA ASN A 306 -11.67 -19.46 -7.31
C ASN A 306 -11.84 -18.79 -8.70
N ALA A 307 -12.82 -19.24 -9.50
CA ALA A 307 -13.00 -18.74 -10.86
C ALA A 307 -13.19 -17.21 -10.92
N THR A 308 -13.71 -16.62 -9.85
CA THR A 308 -13.93 -15.19 -9.76
C THR A 308 -12.66 -14.39 -9.50
N ASP A 309 -11.75 -14.87 -8.67
CA ASP A 309 -10.43 -14.29 -8.43
C ASP A 309 -9.65 -14.26 -9.74
N ALA A 310 -9.80 -15.31 -10.57
CA ALA A 310 -9.20 -15.35 -11.89
C ALA A 310 -9.82 -14.30 -12.84
N SER A 311 -11.15 -14.15 -12.87
CA SER A 311 -11.81 -13.13 -13.69
C SER A 311 -11.48 -11.71 -13.25
N LEU A 312 -11.44 -11.43 -11.94
CA LEU A 312 -10.99 -10.16 -11.40
C LEU A 312 -9.51 -9.89 -11.72
N SER A 313 -8.65 -10.91 -11.62
CA SER A 313 -7.25 -10.80 -12.00
C SER A 313 -7.08 -10.52 -13.50
N ARG A 314 -7.91 -11.13 -14.36
CA ARG A 314 -7.93 -10.84 -15.80
C ARG A 314 -8.36 -9.40 -16.06
N PHE A 315 -9.44 -8.94 -15.43
CA PHE A 315 -9.90 -7.56 -15.53
C PHE A 315 -8.79 -6.56 -15.14
N GLN A 316 -8.18 -6.76 -13.97
CA GLN A 316 -7.04 -5.94 -13.53
C GLN A 316 -5.87 -6.01 -14.49
N GLY A 317 -5.56 -7.22 -14.99
CA GLY A 317 -4.52 -7.46 -15.98
C GLY A 317 -4.74 -6.68 -17.28
N SER A 318 -5.99 -6.59 -17.77
CA SER A 318 -6.34 -5.80 -18.95
C SER A 318 -6.08 -4.30 -18.74
N LEU A 319 -6.49 -3.74 -17.59
CA LEU A 319 -6.25 -2.33 -17.28
C LEU A 319 -4.75 -2.02 -17.15
N VAL A 320 -4.00 -2.88 -16.46
CA VAL A 320 -2.54 -2.76 -16.34
C VAL A 320 -1.88 -2.88 -17.71
N GLY A 321 -2.32 -3.84 -18.53
CA GLY A 321 -1.81 -4.07 -19.87
C GLY A 321 -1.99 -2.86 -20.78
N PHE A 322 -3.15 -2.22 -20.74
CA PHE A 322 -3.40 -0.98 -21.47
C PHE A 322 -2.40 0.11 -21.10
N TRP A 323 -2.25 0.41 -19.81
CA TRP A 323 -1.37 1.49 -19.36
C TRP A 323 0.11 1.17 -19.56
N LYS A 324 0.49 -0.11 -19.52
CA LYS A 324 1.84 -0.55 -19.89
C LYS A 324 2.12 -0.29 -21.37
N LEU A 325 1.21 -0.68 -22.26
CA LEU A 325 1.34 -0.43 -23.71
C LEU A 325 1.33 1.07 -24.03
N ALA A 326 0.49 1.84 -23.32
CA ALA A 326 0.48 3.30 -23.42
C ALA A 326 1.86 3.88 -23.08
N LEU A 327 2.41 3.48 -21.93
CA LEU A 327 3.74 3.89 -21.50
C LEU A 327 4.84 3.47 -22.50
N GLU A 328 4.81 2.23 -22.99
CA GLU A 328 5.77 1.75 -24.00
C GLU A 328 5.71 2.59 -25.27
N ARG A 329 4.51 2.87 -25.81
CA ARG A 329 4.33 3.73 -26.99
C ARG A 329 4.80 5.16 -26.76
N THR A 330 4.50 5.73 -25.59
CA THR A 330 4.99 7.06 -25.18
C THR A 330 6.52 7.09 -25.16
N VAL A 331 7.16 6.08 -24.57
CA VAL A 331 8.62 5.97 -24.49
C VAL A 331 9.24 5.75 -25.87
N GLU A 332 8.66 4.93 -26.73
CA GLU A 332 9.12 4.69 -28.10
C GLU A 332 9.00 5.94 -28.98
N SER A 333 7.84 6.60 -28.97
CA SER A 333 7.61 7.87 -29.66
C SER A 333 8.63 8.92 -29.21
N HIS A 334 8.90 8.97 -27.90
CA HIS A 334 9.91 9.86 -27.33
C HIS A 334 11.33 9.50 -27.77
N ALA A 335 11.73 8.22 -27.73
CA ALA A 335 13.04 7.77 -28.20
C ALA A 335 13.26 8.14 -29.67
N HIS A 336 12.20 8.11 -30.49
CA HIS A 336 12.25 8.60 -31.86
C HIS A 336 12.39 10.13 -31.95
N VAL A 337 11.69 10.90 -31.11
CA VAL A 337 11.82 12.38 -31.05
C VAL A 337 13.22 12.80 -30.59
N VAL A 338 13.74 12.21 -29.52
CA VAL A 338 15.08 12.50 -28.97
C VAL A 338 16.18 11.97 -29.89
N GLY A 339 15.98 10.81 -30.51
CA GLY A 339 16.88 10.25 -31.51
C GLY A 339 16.80 10.95 -32.87
N SER A 340 15.84 11.85 -33.08
CA SER A 340 15.70 12.54 -34.36
C SER A 340 16.90 13.46 -34.62
N ALA A 341 17.44 13.37 -35.83
CA ALA A 341 18.58 14.19 -36.24
C ALA A 341 18.34 15.69 -36.06
N ASN A 342 17.08 16.15 -36.16
CA ASN A 342 16.69 17.54 -35.92
C ASN A 342 16.77 17.95 -34.44
N PHE A 343 16.43 17.06 -33.51
CA PHE A 343 16.56 17.33 -32.07
C PHE A 343 18.02 17.36 -31.66
N ILE A 344 18.80 16.38 -32.13
CA ILE A 344 20.25 16.30 -31.90
C ILE A 344 20.98 17.50 -32.51
N ALA A 345 20.63 17.91 -33.74
CA ALA A 345 21.21 19.08 -34.38
C ALA A 345 20.88 20.39 -33.63
N LYS A 346 19.68 20.53 -33.08
CA LYS A 346 19.30 21.68 -32.24
C LYS A 346 20.08 21.71 -30.93
N LEU A 347 20.25 20.56 -30.27
CA LEU A 347 21.07 20.45 -29.06
C LEU A 347 22.54 20.80 -29.33
N ASN A 348 23.12 20.24 -30.39
CA ASN A 348 24.51 20.51 -30.75
C ASN A 348 24.75 21.98 -31.14
N ALA A 349 23.86 22.58 -31.93
CA ALA A 349 23.95 24.00 -32.31
C ALA A 349 23.84 24.95 -31.11
N MET A 350 23.14 24.56 -30.05
CA MET A 350 23.07 25.31 -28.79
C MET A 350 24.31 25.12 -27.92
N HIS A 351 24.91 23.92 -27.95
CA HIS A 351 26.13 23.62 -27.22
C HIS A 351 27.34 24.38 -27.79
N ASP A 352 27.38 24.60 -29.11
CA ASP A 352 28.45 25.32 -29.80
C ASP A 352 28.41 26.86 -29.62
N HIS A 353 27.37 27.40 -28.97
CA HIS A 353 27.15 28.85 -28.83
C HIS A 353 27.17 29.40 -27.39
N SER A 354 27.49 28.60 -26.37
CA SER A 354 27.32 29.04 -24.99
C SER A 354 28.54 28.86 -24.09
N ALA A 355 29.11 29.98 -23.65
CA ALA A 355 30.08 30.06 -22.55
C ALA A 355 29.42 30.17 -21.16
N ASN A 356 28.09 29.97 -21.04
CA ASN A 356 27.33 30.22 -19.81
C ASN A 356 26.47 29.00 -19.42
N CYS A 357 26.95 28.23 -18.44
CA CYS A 357 26.47 26.88 -18.12
C CYS A 357 25.07 26.84 -17.44
N SER A 358 24.67 27.88 -16.70
CA SER A 358 23.41 27.86 -15.93
C SER A 358 22.15 28.12 -16.79
N ALA A 359 22.25 28.94 -17.83
CA ALA A 359 21.11 29.24 -18.72
C ALA A 359 20.74 28.03 -19.60
N ASN A 360 21.71 27.18 -19.92
CA ASN A 360 21.49 26.00 -20.77
C ASN A 360 20.74 24.87 -20.05
N CYS A 361 20.96 24.70 -18.74
CA CYS A 361 20.23 23.68 -17.97
C CYS A 361 18.72 23.94 -17.98
N HIS A 362 18.31 25.21 -17.82
CA HIS A 362 16.90 25.60 -17.90
C HIS A 362 16.30 25.42 -19.30
N LEU A 363 17.08 25.67 -20.36
CA LEU A 363 16.61 25.56 -21.74
C LEU A 363 16.47 24.09 -22.19
N GLU A 364 17.38 23.21 -21.76
CA GLU A 364 17.25 21.76 -21.97
C GLU A 364 16.05 21.19 -21.24
N LEU A 365 15.83 21.59 -19.97
CA LEU A 365 14.64 21.19 -19.20
C LEU A 365 13.35 21.66 -19.87
N ALA A 366 13.31 22.88 -20.39
CA ALA A 366 12.16 23.41 -21.12
C ALA A 366 11.88 22.63 -22.42
N LEU A 367 12.93 22.24 -23.16
CA LEU A 367 12.78 21.44 -24.39
C LEU A 367 12.32 20.01 -24.09
N VAL A 368 12.86 19.38 -23.05
CA VAL A 368 12.40 18.05 -22.59
C VAL A 368 10.96 18.13 -22.11
N SER A 369 10.60 19.16 -21.32
CA SER A 369 9.22 19.37 -20.87
C SER A 369 8.25 19.61 -22.02
N ARG A 370 8.67 20.34 -23.07
CA ARG A 370 7.83 20.58 -24.25
C ARG A 370 7.68 19.33 -25.11
N ALA A 371 8.75 18.58 -25.35
CA ALA A 371 8.67 17.29 -26.05
C ALA A 371 7.79 16.30 -25.27
N PHE A 372 7.83 16.36 -23.93
CA PHE A 372 6.95 15.60 -23.06
C PHE A 372 5.50 16.01 -23.21
N GLU A 373 5.21 17.31 -23.18
CA GLU A 373 3.87 17.85 -23.43
C GLU A 373 3.36 17.49 -24.82
N GLU A 374 4.23 17.43 -25.84
CA GLU A 374 3.87 17.01 -27.20
C GLU A 374 3.54 15.52 -27.30
N VAL A 375 4.25 14.65 -26.57
CA VAL A 375 3.96 13.20 -26.50
C VAL A 375 2.66 12.92 -25.72
N PHE A 376 2.33 13.76 -24.75
CA PHE A 376 1.11 13.67 -23.93
C PHE A 376 0.06 14.70 -24.32
N GLN A 377 0.14 15.29 -25.52
CA GLN A 377 -0.97 16.08 -26.05
C GLN A 377 -2.21 15.19 -25.99
N PRO A 378 -3.35 15.69 -25.50
CA PRO A 378 -4.58 14.91 -25.39
C PRO A 378 -4.95 14.34 -26.75
N ASP A 379 -4.52 13.12 -27.01
CA ASP A 379 -4.91 12.42 -28.19
C ASP A 379 -6.27 11.83 -27.88
N ALA A 380 -7.32 12.37 -28.53
CA ALA A 380 -8.65 11.81 -28.45
C ALA A 380 -8.65 10.30 -28.74
N SER A 381 -7.65 9.80 -29.46
CA SER A 381 -7.43 8.37 -29.69
C SER A 381 -7.12 7.59 -28.40
N MET A 382 -6.31 8.12 -27.49
CA MET A 382 -5.90 7.40 -26.26
C MET A 382 -7.06 7.24 -25.28
N ARG A 383 -7.86 8.29 -25.10
CA ARG A 383 -9.09 8.22 -24.29
C ARG A 383 -10.10 7.25 -24.91
N SER A 384 -10.25 7.25 -26.24
CA SER A 384 -11.13 6.30 -26.94
C SER A 384 -10.66 4.85 -26.75
N LEU A 385 -9.36 4.60 -26.90
CA LEU A 385 -8.77 3.27 -26.69
C LEU A 385 -8.88 2.81 -25.23
N TRP A 386 -8.79 3.74 -24.27
CA TRP A 386 -9.04 3.45 -22.86
C TRP A 386 -10.48 3.01 -22.64
N SER A 387 -11.45 3.80 -23.13
CA SER A 387 -12.87 3.45 -23.00
C SER A 387 -13.15 2.09 -23.65
N GLU A 388 -12.65 1.83 -24.86
CA GLU A 388 -12.79 0.52 -25.51
C GLU A 388 -12.19 -0.62 -24.67
N CYS A 389 -10.99 -0.42 -24.09
CA CYS A 389 -10.36 -1.41 -23.23
C CYS A 389 -11.18 -1.68 -21.96
N VAL A 390 -11.68 -0.62 -21.31
CA VAL A 390 -12.51 -0.71 -20.10
C VAL A 390 -13.81 -1.45 -20.41
N TRP A 391 -14.51 -1.09 -21.49
CA TRP A 391 -15.76 -1.73 -21.89
C TRP A 391 -15.55 -3.20 -22.27
N GLY A 392 -14.48 -3.53 -22.99
CA GLY A 392 -14.13 -4.91 -23.30
C GLY A 392 -13.84 -5.73 -22.03
N ALA A 393 -12.98 -5.22 -21.15
CA ALA A 393 -12.59 -5.91 -19.93
C ALA A 393 -13.76 -6.06 -18.93
N LEU A 394 -14.64 -5.05 -18.83
CA LEU A 394 -15.86 -5.14 -18.03
C LEU A 394 -16.88 -6.10 -18.64
N GLY A 395 -16.99 -6.14 -19.98
CA GLY A 395 -17.83 -7.11 -20.68
C GLY A 395 -17.41 -8.55 -20.35
N ASP A 396 -16.12 -8.84 -20.41
CA ASP A 396 -15.57 -10.15 -20.02
C ASP A 396 -15.85 -10.47 -18.55
N LEU A 397 -15.65 -9.49 -17.65
CA LEU A 397 -15.94 -9.66 -16.22
C LEU A 397 -17.43 -9.92 -15.95
N VAL A 398 -18.32 -9.19 -16.61
CA VAL A 398 -19.77 -9.40 -16.51
C VAL A 398 -20.17 -10.77 -17.04
N ASN A 399 -19.60 -11.22 -18.15
CA ASN A 399 -19.90 -12.53 -18.71
C ASN A 399 -19.47 -13.66 -17.76
N ASP A 400 -18.32 -13.50 -17.11
CA ASP A 400 -17.78 -14.50 -16.19
C ASP A 400 -18.50 -14.53 -14.84
N VAL A 401 -18.72 -13.34 -14.26
CA VAL A 401 -19.13 -13.20 -12.86
C VAL A 401 -20.61 -12.86 -12.73
N GLY A 402 -21.22 -12.28 -13.76
CA GLY A 402 -22.63 -11.90 -13.76
C GLY A 402 -23.59 -13.05 -13.46
N PRO A 403 -23.43 -14.25 -14.07
CA PRO A 403 -24.26 -15.40 -13.72
C PRO A 403 -24.11 -15.85 -12.26
N VAL A 404 -22.91 -15.71 -11.69
CA VAL A 404 -22.61 -16.06 -10.28
C VAL A 404 -23.29 -15.07 -9.34
N ILE A 405 -23.13 -13.77 -9.60
CA ILE A 405 -23.76 -12.70 -8.81
C ILE A 405 -25.27 -12.81 -8.89
N GLN A 406 -25.84 -12.91 -10.11
CA GLN A 406 -27.28 -13.06 -10.31
C GLN A 406 -27.82 -14.24 -9.50
N ARG A 407 -27.10 -15.36 -9.48
CA ARG A 407 -27.52 -16.54 -8.73
C ARG A 407 -27.43 -16.37 -7.22
N ALA A 408 -26.42 -15.66 -6.72
CA ALA A 408 -26.34 -15.28 -5.31
C ALA A 408 -27.52 -14.37 -4.93
N LEU A 409 -27.85 -13.39 -5.77
CA LEU A 409 -28.97 -12.47 -5.55
C LEU A 409 -30.34 -13.20 -5.51
N GLU A 410 -30.48 -14.26 -6.31
CA GLU A 410 -31.69 -15.11 -6.37
C GLU A 410 -31.73 -16.21 -5.31
N CYS A 411 -30.68 -16.38 -4.51
CA CYS A 411 -30.62 -17.44 -3.52
C CYS A 411 -31.67 -17.22 -2.42
N PRO A 412 -32.60 -18.17 -2.19
CA PRO A 412 -33.69 -17.99 -1.24
C PRO A 412 -33.24 -18.03 0.22
N ILE A 413 -32.01 -18.50 0.49
CA ILE A 413 -31.40 -18.51 1.84
C ILE A 413 -30.59 -17.23 2.08
N TRP A 414 -30.33 -16.42 1.05
CA TRP A 414 -29.60 -15.18 1.28
C TRP A 414 -30.49 -14.20 2.04
N ASP A 415 -30.13 -13.95 3.30
CA ASP A 415 -30.76 -12.95 4.17
C ASP A 415 -29.95 -11.65 4.13
N PRO A 416 -30.46 -10.60 3.48
CA PRO A 416 -29.93 -9.24 3.53
C PRO A 416 -29.62 -8.72 4.93
N GLY A 417 -30.40 -9.14 5.94
CA GLY A 417 -30.31 -8.66 7.30
C GLY A 417 -29.01 -9.01 8.01
N LEU A 418 -28.22 -9.94 7.47
CA LEU A 418 -26.91 -10.30 7.98
C LEU A 418 -25.78 -9.34 7.55
N THR A 419 -26.08 -8.40 6.64
CA THR A 419 -25.14 -7.35 6.22
C THR A 419 -25.74 -5.97 6.50
N PRO A 420 -25.56 -5.43 7.72
CA PRO A 420 -26.26 -4.23 8.19
C PRO A 420 -25.92 -2.95 7.40
N GLU A 421 -24.92 -3.00 6.53
CA GLU A 421 -24.42 -1.87 5.74
C GLU A 421 -25.19 -1.68 4.42
N ILE A 422 -25.98 -2.68 3.97
CA ILE A 422 -26.70 -2.60 2.70
C ILE A 422 -28.22 -2.54 2.97
N SER A 423 -28.83 -1.44 2.56
CA SER A 423 -30.29 -1.29 2.66
C SER A 423 -31.02 -2.30 1.78
N GLU A 424 -32.21 -2.74 2.22
CA GLU A 424 -33.10 -3.60 1.42
C GLU A 424 -33.48 -2.96 0.07
N GLU A 425 -33.53 -1.62 0.03
CA GLU A 425 -33.74 -0.83 -1.18
C GLU A 425 -32.56 -0.95 -2.17
N SER A 426 -31.32 -0.92 -1.67
CA SER A 426 -30.12 -1.15 -2.48
C SER A 426 -30.16 -2.55 -3.12
N ILE A 427 -30.46 -3.58 -2.34
CA ILE A 427 -30.54 -4.97 -2.83
C ILE A 427 -31.68 -5.12 -3.84
N SER A 428 -32.83 -4.50 -3.60
CA SER A 428 -33.96 -4.51 -4.52
C SER A 428 -33.66 -3.76 -5.82
N SER A 429 -32.94 -2.65 -5.75
CA SER A 429 -32.44 -1.91 -6.91
C SER A 429 -31.45 -2.76 -7.71
N LEU A 430 -30.60 -3.57 -7.06
CA LEU A 430 -29.61 -4.44 -7.69
C LEU A 430 -30.22 -5.72 -8.26
N LYS A 431 -31.24 -6.29 -7.62
CA LYS A 431 -32.05 -7.37 -8.23
C LYS A 431 -32.75 -6.89 -9.51
N ARG A 432 -33.03 -5.59 -9.61
CA ARG A 432 -33.71 -4.95 -10.74
C ARG A 432 -32.73 -4.44 -11.80
N ALA A 433 -31.57 -3.92 -11.38
CA ALA A 433 -30.51 -3.46 -12.26
C ALA A 433 -29.74 -4.66 -12.82
N ARG A 434 -29.64 -4.75 -14.14
CA ARG A 434 -28.92 -5.87 -14.75
C ARG A 434 -27.41 -5.65 -14.53
N MET A 435 -26.61 -6.71 -14.50
CA MET A 435 -25.13 -6.60 -14.44
C MET A 435 -24.56 -5.67 -15.53
N GLU A 436 -25.28 -5.56 -16.66
CA GLU A 436 -25.02 -4.60 -17.74
C GLU A 436 -25.09 -3.14 -17.24
N ASP A 437 -26.06 -2.78 -16.41
CA ASP A 437 -26.19 -1.44 -15.82
C ASP A 437 -25.07 -1.16 -14.82
N TRP A 438 -24.66 -2.17 -14.04
CA TRP A 438 -23.51 -2.06 -13.14
C TRP A 438 -22.24 -1.80 -13.92
N ALA A 439 -21.94 -2.61 -14.94
CA ALA A 439 -20.76 -2.43 -15.77
C ALA A 439 -20.77 -1.09 -16.50
N ALA A 440 -21.92 -0.63 -16.99
CA ALA A 440 -22.02 0.68 -17.62
C ALA A 440 -21.64 1.81 -16.66
N ARG A 441 -22.05 1.73 -15.40
CA ARG A 441 -21.69 2.72 -14.38
C ARG A 441 -20.22 2.65 -13.99
N ILE A 442 -19.64 1.45 -13.89
CA ILE A 442 -18.21 1.27 -13.64
C ILE A 442 -17.38 1.81 -14.82
N ALA A 443 -17.83 1.58 -16.05
CA ALA A 443 -17.18 2.10 -17.25
C ALA A 443 -17.17 3.64 -17.24
N ILE A 444 -18.32 4.27 -17.00
CA ILE A 444 -18.42 5.74 -16.87
C ILE A 444 -17.50 6.25 -15.76
N PHE A 445 -17.48 5.58 -14.61
CA PHE A 445 -16.58 5.95 -13.51
C PHE A 445 -15.10 5.90 -13.93
N LEU A 446 -14.66 4.81 -14.56
CA LEU A 446 -13.28 4.67 -15.03
C LEU A 446 -12.93 5.66 -16.16
N ASP A 447 -13.89 6.04 -16.99
CA ASP A 447 -13.73 7.08 -18.01
C ASP A 447 -13.60 8.49 -17.42
N LEU A 448 -14.29 8.77 -16.31
CA LEU A 448 -14.16 10.03 -15.57
C LEU A 448 -12.82 10.13 -14.84
N GLU A 449 -12.24 8.99 -14.45
CA GLU A 449 -10.94 8.93 -13.77
C GLU A 449 -9.75 8.88 -14.74
N TYR A 450 -10.00 8.83 -16.05
CA TYR A 450 -8.96 8.81 -17.09
C TYR A 450 -7.95 9.96 -16.93
N GLU A 451 -8.43 11.20 -16.74
CA GLU A 451 -7.56 12.37 -16.63
C GLU A 451 -6.64 12.29 -15.40
N SER A 452 -7.14 11.72 -14.29
CA SER A 452 -6.32 11.49 -13.09
C SER A 452 -5.27 10.40 -13.33
N LEU A 453 -5.62 9.34 -14.06
CA LEU A 453 -4.68 8.27 -14.41
C LEU A 453 -3.58 8.77 -15.36
N GLU A 454 -3.97 9.52 -16.39
CA GLU A 454 -3.07 10.12 -17.36
C GLU A 454 -2.11 11.12 -16.68
N SER A 455 -2.63 12.01 -15.84
CA SER A 455 -1.82 12.98 -15.08
C SER A 455 -0.79 12.29 -14.17
N ALA A 456 -1.15 11.17 -13.56
CA ALA A 456 -0.23 10.43 -12.74
C ALA A 456 0.83 9.67 -13.55
N LEU A 457 0.45 9.10 -14.70
CA LEU A 457 1.41 8.51 -15.62
C LEU A 457 2.42 9.56 -16.09
N GLN A 458 1.94 10.75 -16.46
CA GLN A 458 2.79 11.89 -16.83
C GLN A 458 3.78 12.23 -15.71
N THR A 459 3.31 12.27 -14.46
CA THR A 459 4.15 12.54 -13.30
C THR A 459 5.23 11.49 -13.12
N GLU A 460 4.90 10.20 -13.29
CA GLU A 460 5.84 9.09 -13.16
C GLU A 460 6.95 9.12 -14.22
N VAL A 461 6.58 9.37 -15.48
CA VAL A 461 7.57 9.46 -16.56
C VAL A 461 8.47 10.67 -16.35
N ARG A 462 7.92 11.83 -15.95
CA ARG A 462 8.72 13.01 -15.56
C ARG A 462 9.71 12.67 -14.45
N TRP A 463 9.25 12.00 -13.40
CA TRP A 463 10.10 11.62 -12.26
C TRP A 463 11.26 10.72 -12.68
N SER A 464 10.98 9.74 -13.54
CA SER A 464 12.00 8.81 -14.07
C SER A 464 13.12 9.56 -14.82
N PHE A 465 12.79 10.66 -15.50
CA PHE A 465 13.77 11.52 -16.18
C PHE A 465 14.67 12.29 -15.22
N TYR A 466 14.10 12.89 -14.16
CA TYR A 466 14.88 13.70 -13.22
C TYR A 466 15.91 12.86 -12.44
N VAL A 467 15.56 11.62 -12.09
CA VAL A 467 16.44 10.71 -11.34
C VAL A 467 17.65 10.25 -12.17
N HIS A 468 17.56 10.21 -13.50
CA HIS A 468 18.66 9.75 -14.35
C HIS A 468 19.62 10.87 -14.80
N LYS A 469 19.29 12.15 -14.52
CA LYS A 469 20.14 13.31 -14.87
C LYS A 469 20.89 13.91 -13.68
N GLY A 470 20.51 13.58 -12.44
CA GLY A 470 21.30 13.89 -11.24
C GLY A 470 22.25 12.75 -10.95
#